data_AF-A0A524D9E2-F1
#
_entry.id   AF-A0A524D9E2-F1
#
_cell.length_a   1.000
_cell.length_b   1.000
_cell.length_c   1.000
_cell.angle_alpha   90.00
_cell.angle_beta   90.00
_cell.angle_gamma   90.00
#
_symmetry.space_group_name_H-M   'P 1'
#
loop_
_entity.id
_entity.type
_entity.pdbx_description
1 polymer ?
#
loop_
_entity_poly.entity_id
_entity_poly.type
_entity_poly.pdbx_seq_one_letter_code
_entity_poly.pdbx_strand_id
1 'polypeptide(L)'
;MASKEYLIQEEIIYTELFEPRVILNAIKPKFIQDFLEPFKNHIPTDLTKEFRLDIRIRKKDNKKYNPFLRLAKPEEAKDIACIVKDDYEGTYPYKEMEDPEEIKRMIESGKYKFILFLTEEGEIIGSTCFVVDLKEKKGYLRSLVVKKDWIGILDAKKAYMVACLVVWNVFKNKISLWWAETRTADAKTQYITRECGLRPIAWFPNKDIFYNKIESDLLIIAYNKDRIEKNRSNKLPEIIPSVMGCYSFSKINYNLETPRLLEHDTIFDKEKILKLQKQIKIHKKEKNYHYIKYKLSFDTSASYFEFIYTPRVHNFEKTKYKVRNPSELFVFLKTFLSLANKLNVRYVEAYVSAYKPFHQQVFSKIGLTPRGYIPAWKLNHYTNLFEDYILFNWYKRKINEMKLTQESEILLDFIKA
;
A
#
# COMPACT_ATOMS: atom_id res chain seq x y z
N MET A 1 28.02 46.41 -51.23
CA MET A 1 27.87 45.44 -52.33
C MET A 1 28.13 44.05 -51.77
N ALA A 2 27.23 43.09 -52.06
CA ALA A 2 27.34 41.63 -51.92
C ALA A 2 27.60 41.10 -50.48
N SER A 3 26.58 40.59 -49.79
CA SER A 3 25.97 39.25 -49.91
C SER A 3 26.84 38.11 -49.36
N LYS A 4 26.29 37.41 -48.35
CA LYS A 4 26.27 35.95 -48.26
C LYS A 4 25.37 35.54 -47.10
N GLU A 5 24.09 35.39 -47.42
CA GLU A 5 23.16 34.55 -46.67
C GLU A 5 23.74 33.13 -46.65
N TYR A 6 24.00 32.60 -45.45
CA TYR A 6 24.24 31.19 -45.27
C TYR A 6 22.88 30.50 -45.16
N LEU A 7 22.40 29.98 -46.29
CA LEU A 7 21.40 28.93 -46.34
C LEU A 7 22.02 27.68 -45.70
N ILE A 8 21.62 27.37 -44.47
CA ILE A 8 21.78 26.03 -43.91
C ILE A 8 20.63 25.22 -44.51
N GLN A 9 20.94 24.43 -45.54
CA GLN A 9 20.07 23.37 -46.01
C GLN A 9 19.91 22.35 -44.89
N GLU A 10 18.70 22.24 -44.34
CA GLU A 10 18.29 21.11 -43.54
C GLU A 10 18.23 19.87 -44.45
N GLU A 11 19.32 19.12 -44.52
CA GLU A 11 19.24 17.70 -44.92
C GLU A 11 18.56 16.94 -43.78
N ILE A 12 17.23 16.77 -43.92
CA ILE A 12 16.48 15.80 -43.14
C ILE A 12 16.88 14.41 -43.64
N ILE A 13 17.94 13.87 -43.04
CA ILE A 13 18.28 12.46 -43.17
C ILE A 13 17.27 11.67 -42.33
N TYR A 14 16.26 11.11 -42.99
CA TYR A 14 15.42 10.04 -42.44
C TYR A 14 16.30 8.82 -42.15
N THR A 15 16.86 8.77 -40.94
CA THR A 15 17.51 7.60 -40.39
C THR A 15 16.52 6.87 -39.48
N GLU A 16 16.48 5.55 -39.64
CA GLU A 16 15.64 4.54 -38.98
C GLU A 16 15.01 4.98 -37.65
N LEU A 17 13.68 4.81 -37.57
CA LEU A 17 12.83 5.03 -36.39
C LEU A 17 13.39 4.31 -35.15
N PHE A 18 14.26 4.98 -34.39
CA PHE A 18 14.63 4.51 -33.06
C PHE A 18 13.40 4.57 -32.17
N GLU A 19 13.01 3.43 -31.60
CA GLU A 19 11.97 3.39 -30.57
C GLU A 19 12.26 4.48 -29.51
N PRO A 20 11.24 5.24 -29.08
CA PRO A 20 11.40 6.24 -28.04
C PRO A 20 12.01 5.61 -26.77
N ARG A 21 12.89 6.36 -26.10
CA ARG A 21 13.63 5.88 -24.92
C ARG A 21 13.37 6.76 -23.71
N VAL A 22 12.97 6.12 -22.61
CA VAL A 22 12.74 6.77 -21.30
C VAL A 22 13.47 5.98 -20.22
N ILE A 23 14.59 6.49 -19.70
CA ILE A 23 15.42 5.77 -18.73
C ILE A 23 14.81 5.90 -17.32
N LEU A 24 14.16 4.84 -16.81
CA LEU A 24 13.43 4.88 -15.54
C LEU A 24 14.26 5.32 -14.34
N ASN A 25 15.48 4.80 -14.23
CA ASN A 25 16.37 5.09 -13.12
C ASN A 25 16.74 6.59 -13.04
N ALA A 26 16.52 7.35 -14.11
CA ALA A 26 16.76 8.79 -14.17
C ALA A 26 15.55 9.62 -13.70
N ILE A 27 14.32 9.10 -13.78
CA ILE A 27 13.10 9.86 -13.45
C ILE A 27 13.01 10.15 -11.95
N LYS A 28 13.39 9.19 -11.10
CA LYS A 28 13.32 9.27 -9.62
C LYS A 28 12.02 9.93 -9.12
N PRO A 29 10.84 9.42 -9.51
CA PRO A 29 9.57 10.09 -9.25
C PRO A 29 9.35 10.31 -7.75
N LYS A 30 8.85 11.50 -7.41
CA LYS A 30 8.41 11.85 -6.04
C LYS A 30 6.90 11.75 -5.93
N PHE A 31 6.19 12.13 -6.99
CA PHE A 31 4.75 12.07 -7.12
C PHE A 31 4.33 11.28 -8.37
N ILE A 32 3.05 10.89 -8.43
CA ILE A 32 2.46 10.16 -9.57
C ILE A 32 2.69 10.94 -10.88
N GLN A 33 2.56 12.27 -10.86
CA GLN A 33 2.77 13.10 -12.04
C GLN A 33 4.19 12.97 -12.60
N ASP A 34 5.21 12.95 -11.74
CA ASP A 34 6.61 12.81 -12.15
C ASP A 34 6.85 11.48 -12.87
N PHE A 35 6.10 10.43 -12.50
CA PHE A 35 6.15 9.13 -13.14
C PHE A 35 5.40 9.10 -14.48
N LEU A 36 4.23 9.76 -14.57
CA LEU A 36 3.40 9.75 -15.78
C LEU A 36 3.95 10.67 -16.89
N GLU A 37 4.50 11.83 -16.52
CA GLU A 37 4.86 12.90 -17.47
C GLU A 37 5.81 12.45 -18.59
N PRO A 38 6.90 11.68 -18.32
CA PRO A 38 7.81 11.24 -19.38
C PRO A 38 7.16 10.31 -20.41
N PHE A 39 6.00 9.73 -20.08
CA PHE A 39 5.29 8.77 -20.92
C PHE A 39 4.02 9.34 -21.54
N LYS A 40 3.65 10.60 -21.28
CA LYS A 40 2.32 11.16 -21.60
C LYS A 40 1.82 10.95 -23.03
N ASN A 41 2.73 10.89 -24.01
CA ASN A 41 2.40 10.69 -25.43
C ASN A 41 2.31 9.21 -25.85
N HIS A 42 2.57 8.29 -24.93
CA HIS A 42 2.68 6.86 -25.18
C HIS A 42 1.84 6.00 -24.22
N ILE A 43 1.16 6.60 -23.25
CA ILE A 43 0.31 5.86 -22.32
C ILE A 43 -1.09 5.69 -22.93
N PRO A 44 -1.59 4.44 -23.06
CA PRO A 44 -2.99 4.19 -23.38
C PRO A 44 -3.95 4.96 -22.46
N THR A 45 -5.00 5.54 -23.05
CA THR A 45 -6.07 6.23 -22.31
C THR A 45 -7.27 5.33 -22.04
N ASP A 46 -7.26 4.12 -22.58
CA ASP A 46 -8.37 3.16 -22.51
C ASP A 46 -7.85 1.81 -21.98
N LEU A 47 -8.33 1.42 -20.81
CA LEU A 47 -7.98 0.15 -20.15
C LEU A 47 -8.62 -1.08 -20.84
N THR A 48 -9.61 -0.88 -21.72
CA THR A 48 -10.32 -1.99 -22.37
C THR A 48 -9.58 -2.56 -23.58
N LYS A 49 -8.62 -1.81 -24.11
CA LYS A 49 -7.82 -2.21 -25.25
C LYS A 49 -6.56 -2.94 -24.81
N GLU A 50 -6.11 -3.85 -25.66
CA GLU A 50 -4.78 -4.43 -25.51
C GLU A 50 -3.71 -3.37 -25.78
N PHE A 51 -2.63 -3.45 -25.02
CA PHE A 51 -1.51 -2.52 -25.15
C PHE A 51 -0.18 -3.19 -24.90
N ARG A 52 0.84 -2.73 -25.62
CA ARG A 52 2.24 -3.05 -25.40
C ARG A 52 3.01 -1.74 -25.36
N LEU A 53 3.94 -1.61 -24.42
CA LEU A 53 4.77 -0.41 -24.37
C LEU A 53 5.96 -0.56 -25.31
N ASP A 54 5.89 0.09 -26.46
CA ASP A 54 6.97 0.11 -27.46
C ASP A 54 7.94 1.27 -27.16
N ILE A 55 8.40 1.33 -25.91
CA ILE A 55 9.41 2.27 -25.42
C ILE A 55 10.54 1.50 -24.73
N ARG A 56 11.77 1.91 -25.00
CA ARG A 56 12.95 1.41 -24.28
C ARG A 56 13.07 2.08 -22.92
N ILE A 57 13.00 1.27 -21.86
CA ILE A 57 13.01 1.77 -20.47
C ILE A 57 14.37 1.68 -19.76
N ARG A 58 15.40 1.22 -20.47
CA ARG A 58 16.75 0.94 -19.94
C ARG A 58 17.83 1.59 -20.80
N LYS A 59 19.00 1.77 -20.21
CA LYS A 59 20.22 2.20 -20.93
C LYS A 59 20.71 1.13 -21.92
N LYS A 60 20.64 -0.13 -21.49
CA LYS A 60 21.00 -1.31 -22.29
C LYS A 60 19.76 -2.15 -22.49
N ASP A 61 19.55 -2.61 -23.71
CA ASP A 61 18.47 -3.51 -24.03
C ASP A 61 18.67 -4.86 -23.32
N ASN A 62 17.56 -5.51 -22.99
CA ASN A 62 17.57 -6.88 -22.51
C ASN A 62 16.87 -7.76 -23.56
N LYS A 63 17.15 -9.05 -23.55
CA LYS A 63 16.46 -10.02 -24.42
C LYS A 63 15.19 -10.57 -23.78
N LYS A 64 14.62 -9.86 -22.79
CA LYS A 64 13.45 -10.34 -22.07
C LYS A 64 12.19 -10.10 -22.87
N TYR A 65 11.22 -10.99 -22.71
CA TYR A 65 9.95 -10.92 -23.42
C TYR A 65 9.13 -9.70 -22.95
N ASN A 66 8.69 -8.86 -23.88
CA ASN A 66 7.85 -7.70 -23.64
C ASN A 66 6.38 -8.08 -23.92
N PRO A 67 5.56 -8.33 -22.89
CA PRO A 67 4.23 -8.90 -23.09
C PRO A 67 3.23 -7.87 -23.62
N PHE A 68 2.13 -8.37 -24.16
CA PHE A 68 0.90 -7.61 -24.30
C PHE A 68 0.17 -7.54 -22.96
N LEU A 69 -0.57 -6.46 -22.72
CA LEU A 69 -1.34 -6.25 -21.51
C LEU A 69 -2.80 -5.90 -21.85
N ARG A 70 -3.72 -6.41 -21.05
CA ARG A 70 -5.14 -6.00 -21.08
C ARG A 70 -5.84 -6.32 -19.77
N LEU A 71 -7.04 -5.79 -19.58
CA LEU A 71 -7.90 -6.23 -18.49
C LEU A 71 -8.29 -7.71 -18.64
N ALA A 72 -8.34 -8.40 -17.51
CA ALA A 72 -8.89 -9.74 -17.42
C ALA A 72 -10.41 -9.74 -17.59
N LYS A 73 -10.92 -10.83 -18.15
CA LYS A 73 -12.34 -11.15 -18.25
C LYS A 73 -12.73 -12.17 -17.15
N PRO A 74 -14.00 -12.24 -16.74
CA PRO A 74 -14.45 -13.16 -15.70
C PRO A 74 -14.08 -14.64 -15.96
N GLU A 75 -14.03 -15.06 -17.22
CA GLU A 75 -13.71 -16.43 -17.63
C GLU A 75 -12.25 -16.81 -17.33
N GLU A 76 -11.37 -15.82 -17.18
CA GLU A 76 -9.92 -15.98 -16.96
C GLU A 76 -9.57 -16.03 -15.47
N ALA A 77 -10.57 -15.99 -14.59
CA ALA A 77 -10.39 -15.99 -13.14
C ALA A 77 -9.66 -17.25 -12.65
N LYS A 78 -9.89 -18.40 -13.31
CA LYS A 78 -9.21 -19.66 -12.98
C LYS A 78 -7.70 -19.58 -13.25
N ASP A 79 -7.29 -19.04 -14.39
CA ASP A 79 -5.87 -18.88 -14.73
C ASP A 79 -5.16 -17.98 -13.73
N ILE A 80 -5.79 -16.85 -13.35
CA ILE A 80 -5.22 -15.94 -12.34
C ILE A 80 -5.07 -16.65 -11.00
N ALA A 81 -6.11 -17.35 -10.52
CA ALA A 81 -6.07 -18.07 -9.25
C ALA A 81 -4.98 -19.14 -9.24
N CYS A 82 -4.82 -19.88 -10.34
CA CYS A 82 -3.77 -20.87 -10.51
C CYS A 82 -2.38 -20.23 -10.45
N ILE A 83 -2.14 -19.13 -11.18
CA ILE A 83 -0.85 -18.43 -11.16
C ILE A 83 -0.52 -17.93 -9.75
N VAL A 84 -1.47 -17.33 -9.03
CA VAL A 84 -1.25 -16.89 -7.64
C VAL A 84 -0.91 -18.06 -6.73
N LYS A 85 -1.69 -19.15 -6.83
CA LYS A 85 -1.47 -20.34 -6.02
C LYS A 85 -0.09 -20.93 -6.30
N ASP A 86 0.33 -21.02 -7.56
CA ASP A 86 1.61 -21.61 -7.95
C ASP A 86 2.80 -20.72 -7.56
N ASP A 87 2.70 -19.40 -7.75
CA ASP A 87 3.74 -18.42 -7.38
C ASP A 87 4.05 -18.45 -5.87
N TYR A 88 3.03 -18.68 -5.05
CA TYR A 88 3.14 -18.77 -3.59
C TYR A 88 3.09 -20.20 -3.04
N GLU A 89 3.15 -21.23 -3.89
CA GLU A 89 3.08 -22.66 -3.49
C GLU A 89 1.88 -22.99 -2.57
N GLY A 90 0.75 -22.32 -2.79
CA GLY A 90 -0.46 -22.47 -1.99
C GLY A 90 -0.33 -21.94 -0.57
N THR A 91 0.63 -21.06 -0.29
CA THR A 91 0.85 -20.46 1.03
C THR A 91 0.41 -19.00 1.12
N TYR A 92 -0.22 -18.43 0.08
CA TYR A 92 -0.58 -17.02 0.07
C TYR A 92 -1.51 -16.68 1.27
N PRO A 93 -1.24 -15.61 2.03
CA PRO A 93 -2.03 -15.23 3.21
C PRO A 93 -3.53 -15.04 2.93
N TYR A 94 -3.85 -14.42 1.79
CA TYR A 94 -5.20 -13.97 1.44
C TYR A 94 -5.86 -14.90 0.41
N LYS A 95 -6.52 -15.95 0.90
CA LYS A 95 -7.01 -17.07 0.07
C LYS A 95 -8.11 -16.75 -0.92
N GLU A 96 -8.78 -15.61 -0.77
CA GLU A 96 -9.65 -15.10 -1.83
C GLU A 96 -8.92 -14.95 -3.18
N MET A 97 -7.60 -14.80 -3.18
CA MET A 97 -6.79 -14.71 -4.42
C MET A 97 -6.39 -16.07 -5.00
N GLU A 98 -6.71 -17.17 -4.31
CA GLU A 98 -6.52 -18.54 -4.81
C GLU A 98 -7.86 -19.21 -5.18
N ASP A 99 -8.97 -18.47 -5.06
CA ASP A 99 -10.33 -18.94 -5.34
C ASP A 99 -10.83 -18.35 -6.68
N PRO A 100 -10.98 -19.18 -7.74
CA PRO A 100 -11.47 -18.72 -9.04
C PRO A 100 -12.82 -18.00 -8.98
N GLU A 101 -13.76 -18.45 -8.15
CA GLU A 101 -15.10 -17.86 -8.08
C GLU A 101 -15.07 -16.47 -7.43
N GLU A 102 -14.16 -16.27 -6.47
CA GLU A 102 -13.98 -14.96 -5.85
C GLU A 102 -13.21 -14.00 -6.76
N ILE A 103 -12.19 -14.46 -7.48
CA ILE A 103 -11.55 -13.63 -8.51
C ILE A 103 -12.56 -13.23 -9.58
N LYS A 104 -13.42 -14.15 -10.02
CA LYS A 104 -14.51 -13.86 -10.96
C LYS A 104 -15.41 -12.75 -10.43
N ARG A 105 -15.90 -12.88 -9.18
CA ARG A 105 -16.68 -11.82 -8.50
C ARG A 105 -15.93 -10.50 -8.39
N MET A 106 -14.62 -10.54 -8.12
CA MET A 106 -13.79 -9.34 -8.06
C MET A 106 -13.71 -8.63 -9.42
N ILE A 107 -13.51 -9.36 -10.52
CA ILE A 107 -13.51 -8.82 -11.88
C ILE A 107 -14.87 -8.19 -12.20
N GLU A 108 -15.96 -8.93 -12.00
CA GLU A 108 -17.33 -8.49 -12.27
C GLU A 108 -17.74 -7.25 -11.46
N SER A 109 -17.22 -7.09 -10.24
CA SER A 109 -17.51 -5.91 -9.42
C SER A 109 -17.06 -4.59 -10.05
N GLY A 110 -16.14 -4.63 -11.03
CA GLY A 110 -15.53 -3.45 -11.63
C GLY A 110 -14.59 -2.67 -10.69
N LYS A 111 -14.48 -3.07 -9.41
CA LYS A 111 -13.58 -2.45 -8.43
C LYS A 111 -12.13 -2.91 -8.60
N TYR A 112 -11.95 -4.17 -8.97
CA TYR A 112 -10.65 -4.79 -9.16
C TYR A 112 -10.30 -4.75 -10.65
N LYS A 113 -9.08 -4.30 -10.95
CA LYS A 113 -8.51 -4.24 -12.30
C LYS A 113 -7.37 -5.23 -12.34
N PHE A 114 -7.71 -6.47 -12.67
CA PHE A 114 -6.72 -7.48 -13.02
C PHE A 114 -6.22 -7.16 -14.42
N ILE A 115 -4.92 -6.91 -14.53
CA ILE A 115 -4.22 -6.74 -15.80
C ILE A 115 -3.46 -8.03 -16.06
N LEU A 116 -3.71 -8.66 -17.21
CA LEU A 116 -3.03 -9.87 -17.65
C LEU A 116 -1.78 -9.51 -18.44
N PHE A 117 -0.77 -10.36 -18.35
CA PHE A 117 0.41 -10.33 -19.22
C PHE A 117 0.27 -11.49 -20.21
N LEU A 118 0.38 -11.19 -21.51
CA LEU A 118 0.07 -12.13 -22.58
C LEU A 118 1.25 -12.30 -23.54
N THR A 119 1.36 -13.51 -24.10
CA THR A 119 2.20 -13.76 -25.28
C THR A 119 1.51 -13.26 -26.57
N GLU A 120 2.20 -13.35 -27.71
CA GLU A 120 1.62 -13.00 -29.02
C GLU A 120 0.50 -13.97 -29.41
N GLU A 121 0.60 -15.23 -28.97
CA GLU A 121 -0.40 -16.29 -29.14
C GLU A 121 -1.57 -16.17 -28.15
N GLY A 122 -1.54 -15.17 -27.25
CA GLY A 122 -2.58 -14.93 -26.25
C GLY A 122 -2.48 -15.80 -25.00
N GLU A 123 -1.35 -16.46 -24.75
CA GLU A 123 -1.14 -17.22 -23.51
C GLU A 123 -1.04 -16.26 -22.31
N ILE A 124 -1.81 -16.50 -21.25
CA ILE A 124 -1.70 -15.75 -19.99
C ILE A 124 -0.46 -16.20 -19.22
N ILE A 125 0.52 -15.32 -19.05
CA ILE A 125 1.82 -15.63 -18.44
C ILE A 125 2.08 -14.92 -17.11
N GLY A 126 1.17 -14.04 -16.70
CA GLY A 126 1.21 -13.37 -15.41
C GLY A 126 0.05 -12.40 -15.23
N SER A 127 -0.03 -11.80 -14.05
CA SER A 127 -1.05 -10.80 -13.75
C SER A 127 -0.62 -9.84 -12.65
N THR A 128 -1.21 -8.65 -12.66
CA THR A 128 -1.20 -7.70 -11.53
C THR A 128 -2.62 -7.22 -11.25
N CYS A 129 -2.91 -6.84 -10.01
CA CYS A 129 -4.25 -6.41 -9.60
C CYS A 129 -4.21 -5.04 -8.92
N PHE A 130 -5.08 -4.14 -9.39
CA PHE A 130 -5.32 -2.83 -8.79
C PHE A 130 -6.73 -2.78 -8.22
N VAL A 131 -6.88 -2.33 -6.98
CA VAL A 131 -8.17 -2.14 -6.34
C VAL A 131 -8.47 -0.65 -6.28
N VAL A 132 -9.58 -0.23 -6.88
CA VAL A 132 -9.98 1.18 -6.95
C VAL A 132 -11.02 1.49 -5.87
N ASP A 133 -10.72 2.42 -4.98
CA ASP A 133 -11.66 2.96 -4.01
C ASP A 133 -11.95 4.43 -4.34
N LEU A 134 -12.98 4.64 -5.14
CA LEU A 134 -13.43 5.98 -5.56
C LEU A 134 -13.95 6.81 -4.38
N LYS A 135 -14.50 6.16 -3.36
CA LYS A 135 -15.05 6.83 -2.19
C LYS A 135 -13.93 7.46 -1.35
N GLU A 136 -12.86 6.70 -1.11
CA GLU A 136 -11.70 7.18 -0.36
C GLU A 136 -10.64 7.86 -1.25
N LYS A 137 -10.87 7.90 -2.57
CA LYS A 137 -9.94 8.40 -3.59
C LYS A 137 -8.57 7.71 -3.48
N LYS A 138 -8.56 6.40 -3.22
CA LYS A 138 -7.38 5.55 -3.06
C LYS A 138 -7.36 4.39 -4.03
N GLY A 139 -6.16 4.01 -4.43
CA GLY A 139 -5.90 2.77 -5.13
C GLY A 139 -4.97 1.87 -4.31
N TYR A 140 -5.13 0.56 -4.42
CA TYR A 140 -4.27 -0.44 -3.79
C TYR A 140 -3.71 -1.38 -4.85
N LEU A 141 -2.40 -1.59 -4.87
CA LEU A 141 -1.75 -2.57 -5.75
C LEU A 141 -1.60 -3.86 -4.93
N ARG A 142 -2.33 -4.90 -5.34
CA ARG A 142 -2.56 -6.09 -4.52
C ARG A 142 -1.60 -7.23 -4.82
N SER A 143 -1.22 -7.41 -6.08
CA SER A 143 -0.47 -8.58 -6.53
C SER A 143 0.39 -8.25 -7.74
N LEU A 144 1.52 -8.92 -7.87
CA LEU A 144 2.30 -9.06 -9.10
C LEU A 144 2.77 -10.52 -9.14
N VAL A 145 2.20 -11.32 -10.04
CA VAL A 145 2.46 -12.76 -10.15
C VAL A 145 2.81 -13.13 -11.59
N VAL A 146 3.70 -14.10 -11.75
CA VAL A 146 4.20 -14.56 -13.06
C VAL A 146 4.24 -16.09 -13.04
N LYS A 147 3.84 -16.73 -14.15
CA LYS A 147 3.98 -18.19 -14.29
C LYS A 147 5.45 -18.60 -14.07
N LYS A 148 5.67 -19.72 -13.38
CA LYS A 148 7.00 -20.20 -13.00
C LYS A 148 7.95 -20.33 -14.20
N ASP A 149 7.47 -20.88 -15.30
CA ASP A 149 8.25 -21.10 -16.53
C ASP A 149 8.64 -19.79 -17.24
N TRP A 150 7.97 -18.68 -16.90
CA TRP A 150 8.25 -17.35 -17.43
C TRP A 150 9.13 -16.50 -16.50
N ILE A 151 9.51 -17.01 -15.33
CA ILE A 151 10.43 -16.32 -14.42
C ILE A 151 11.81 -16.21 -15.08
N GLY A 152 12.31 -14.99 -15.19
CA GLY A 152 13.59 -14.70 -15.84
C GLY A 152 13.48 -14.40 -17.33
N ILE A 153 12.48 -14.98 -18.01
CA ILE A 153 12.16 -14.77 -19.43
C ILE A 153 11.34 -13.49 -19.61
N LEU A 154 10.27 -13.34 -18.83
CA LEU A 154 9.39 -12.16 -18.87
C LEU A 154 10.10 -10.90 -18.39
N ASP A 155 9.90 -9.79 -19.09
CA ASP A 155 10.22 -8.46 -18.59
C ASP A 155 9.17 -7.97 -17.58
N ALA A 156 9.12 -8.62 -16.41
CA ALA A 156 8.14 -8.34 -15.37
C ALA A 156 8.19 -6.88 -14.86
N LYS A 157 9.38 -6.26 -14.90
CA LYS A 157 9.55 -4.84 -14.55
C LYS A 157 8.80 -3.96 -15.55
N LYS A 158 9.01 -4.18 -16.86
CA LYS A 158 8.32 -3.43 -17.91
C LYS A 158 6.82 -3.67 -17.82
N ALA A 159 6.38 -4.93 -17.71
CA ALA A 159 4.97 -5.29 -17.58
C ALA A 159 4.28 -4.58 -16.40
N TYR A 160 4.85 -4.67 -15.20
CA TYR A 160 4.27 -4.06 -14.01
C TYR A 160 4.20 -2.53 -14.10
N MET A 161 5.29 -1.90 -14.58
CA MET A 161 5.35 -0.46 -14.76
C MET A 161 4.29 0.01 -15.77
N VAL A 162 4.14 -0.71 -16.87
CA VAL A 162 3.17 -0.40 -17.94
C VAL A 162 1.73 -0.52 -17.42
N ALA A 163 1.46 -1.53 -16.59
CA ALA A 163 0.19 -1.62 -15.88
C ALA A 163 -0.05 -0.41 -14.94
N CYS A 164 0.96 0.03 -14.20
CA CYS A 164 0.87 1.23 -13.35
C CYS A 164 0.60 2.49 -14.19
N LEU A 165 1.34 2.70 -15.28
CA LEU A 165 1.18 3.85 -16.19
C LEU A 165 -0.26 3.96 -16.69
N VAL A 166 -0.82 2.88 -17.22
CA VAL A 166 -2.18 2.90 -17.79
C VAL A 166 -3.23 3.11 -16.71
N VAL A 167 -3.19 2.31 -15.64
CA VAL A 167 -4.20 2.42 -14.57
C VAL A 167 -4.14 3.81 -13.93
N TRP A 168 -2.96 4.32 -13.61
CA TRP A 168 -2.84 5.62 -12.95
C TRP A 168 -3.22 6.76 -13.88
N ASN A 169 -2.92 6.68 -15.18
CA ASN A 169 -3.37 7.69 -16.16
C ASN A 169 -4.90 7.72 -16.27
N VAL A 170 -5.55 6.55 -16.37
CA VAL A 170 -7.03 6.47 -16.46
C VAL A 170 -7.71 7.00 -15.19
N PHE A 171 -7.10 6.77 -14.02
CA PHE A 171 -7.66 7.18 -12.74
C PHE A 171 -7.07 8.47 -12.16
N LYS A 172 -6.22 9.21 -12.88
CA LYS A 172 -5.45 10.36 -12.36
C LYS A 172 -6.28 11.47 -11.69
N ASN A 173 -7.52 11.65 -12.14
CA ASN A 173 -8.46 12.65 -11.62
C ASN A 173 -9.42 12.10 -10.55
N LYS A 174 -9.39 10.78 -10.30
CA LYS A 174 -10.32 10.07 -9.39
C LYS A 174 -9.61 9.50 -8.18
N ILE A 175 -8.37 9.05 -8.36
CA ILE A 175 -7.52 8.46 -7.34
C ILE A 175 -6.30 9.35 -7.17
N SER A 176 -6.06 9.79 -5.93
CA SER A 176 -4.97 10.71 -5.61
C SER A 176 -3.86 10.06 -4.76
N LEU A 177 -3.99 8.77 -4.44
CA LEU A 177 -3.01 7.97 -3.71
C LEU A 177 -3.08 6.53 -4.15
N TRP A 178 -1.94 5.94 -4.44
CA TRP A 178 -1.78 4.50 -4.65
C TRP A 178 -0.87 3.93 -3.58
N TRP A 179 -1.26 2.81 -2.97
CA TRP A 179 -0.44 2.14 -1.97
C TRP A 179 -0.32 0.66 -2.26
N ALA A 180 0.73 0.04 -1.73
CA ALA A 180 0.92 -1.40 -1.76
C ALA A 180 1.63 -1.84 -0.49
N GLU A 181 1.70 -3.15 -0.31
CA GLU A 181 2.58 -3.77 0.67
C GLU A 181 3.63 -4.57 -0.08
N THR A 182 4.87 -4.44 0.34
CA THR A 182 5.99 -5.17 -0.29
C THR A 182 6.78 -5.90 0.77
N ARG A 183 7.14 -7.14 0.46
CA ARG A 183 7.85 -8.04 1.35
C ARG A 183 9.27 -7.51 1.59
N THR A 184 9.68 -7.45 2.84
CA THR A 184 11.06 -7.09 3.20
C THR A 184 12.07 -8.14 2.76
N ALA A 185 11.64 -9.37 2.43
CA ALA A 185 12.49 -10.41 1.86
C ALA A 185 12.71 -10.26 0.33
N ASP A 186 11.94 -9.41 -0.35
CA ASP A 186 11.98 -9.24 -1.81
C ASP A 186 12.39 -7.81 -2.22
N ALA A 187 13.72 -7.59 -2.25
CA ALA A 187 14.31 -6.33 -2.70
C ALA A 187 13.98 -6.00 -4.17
N LYS A 188 13.72 -7.00 -5.02
CA LYS A 188 13.43 -6.81 -6.44
C LYS A 188 12.07 -6.15 -6.62
N THR A 189 11.05 -6.65 -5.93
CA THR A 189 9.72 -6.02 -5.95
C THR A 189 9.75 -4.63 -5.35
N GLN A 190 10.43 -4.43 -4.20
CA GLN A 190 10.66 -3.09 -3.63
C GLN A 190 11.26 -2.11 -4.67
N TYR A 191 12.27 -2.55 -5.42
CA TYR A 191 12.91 -1.72 -6.45
C TYR A 191 11.97 -1.38 -7.61
N ILE A 192 11.25 -2.37 -8.14
CA ILE A 192 10.30 -2.17 -9.25
C ILE A 192 9.20 -1.18 -8.84
N THR A 193 8.63 -1.33 -7.64
CA THR A 193 7.59 -0.42 -7.15
C THR A 193 8.13 0.99 -6.91
N ARG A 194 9.38 1.11 -6.46
CA ARG A 194 10.06 2.40 -6.24
C ARG A 194 10.29 3.16 -7.54
N GLU A 195 10.58 2.47 -8.64
CA GLU A 195 10.68 3.10 -9.96
C GLU A 195 9.34 3.60 -10.50
N CYS A 196 8.24 3.00 -10.06
CA CYS A 196 6.90 3.53 -10.32
C CYS A 196 6.54 4.70 -9.38
N GLY A 197 7.40 5.08 -8.42
CA GLY A 197 7.14 6.18 -7.49
C GLY A 197 6.45 5.78 -6.18
N LEU A 198 6.28 4.49 -5.90
CA LEU A 198 5.86 4.05 -4.56
C LEU A 198 7.06 4.06 -3.60
N ARG A 199 6.98 4.85 -2.55
CA ARG A 199 8.04 5.00 -1.55
C ARG A 199 7.65 4.40 -0.21
N PRO A 200 8.57 3.77 0.52
CA PRO A 200 8.28 3.21 1.84
C PRO A 200 7.88 4.32 2.82
N ILE A 201 6.89 4.05 3.67
CA ILE A 201 6.37 5.04 4.64
C ILE A 201 6.01 4.45 6.01
N ALA A 202 5.81 3.14 6.07
CA ALA A 202 5.57 2.43 7.32
C ALA A 202 6.09 1.00 7.26
N TRP A 203 6.30 0.39 8.42
CA TRP A 203 6.83 -0.96 8.55
C TRP A 203 5.91 -1.87 9.36
N PHE A 204 5.69 -3.07 8.84
CA PHE A 204 4.83 -4.11 9.39
C PHE A 204 5.67 -5.35 9.80
N PRO A 205 6.27 -5.34 11.01
CA PRO A 205 7.12 -6.42 11.50
C PRO A 205 6.37 -7.74 11.66
N ASN A 206 6.89 -8.83 11.11
CA ASN A 206 6.38 -10.20 11.30
C ASN A 206 4.87 -10.39 10.97
N LYS A 207 4.31 -9.51 10.13
CA LYS A 207 2.88 -9.39 9.86
C LYS A 207 2.29 -10.67 9.27
N ASP A 208 2.91 -11.15 8.19
CA ASP A 208 2.36 -12.20 7.35
C ASP A 208 3.26 -13.44 7.30
N ILE A 209 2.73 -14.49 6.68
CA ILE A 209 3.41 -15.77 6.48
C ILE A 209 3.40 -16.08 4.99
N PHE A 210 4.58 -16.04 4.37
CA PHE A 210 4.78 -16.41 2.97
C PHE A 210 5.72 -17.61 2.90
N TYR A 211 5.43 -18.61 2.07
CA TYR A 211 6.21 -19.85 1.95
C TYR A 211 6.47 -20.51 3.31
N ASN A 212 5.45 -20.50 4.19
CA ASN A 212 5.50 -20.97 5.57
C ASN A 212 6.55 -20.26 6.47
N LYS A 213 7.07 -19.11 6.04
CA LYS A 213 8.01 -18.27 6.78
C LYS A 213 7.33 -16.98 7.20
N ILE A 214 7.59 -16.57 8.44
CA ILE A 214 7.13 -15.27 8.94
C ILE A 214 7.96 -14.20 8.24
N GLU A 215 7.31 -13.20 7.67
CA GLU A 215 7.97 -12.10 7.02
C GLU A 215 7.43 -10.76 7.51
N SER A 216 8.24 -9.72 7.33
CA SER A 216 7.82 -8.34 7.55
C SER A 216 7.51 -7.70 6.21
N ASP A 217 6.61 -6.72 6.22
CA ASP A 217 6.26 -5.95 5.04
C ASP A 217 6.53 -4.46 5.24
N LEU A 218 6.60 -3.73 4.14
CA LEU A 218 6.64 -2.28 4.11
C LEU A 218 5.36 -1.76 3.47
N LEU A 219 4.75 -0.75 4.08
CA LEU A 219 3.77 0.08 3.40
C LEU A 219 4.51 1.00 2.44
N ILE A 220 4.18 0.95 1.16
CA ILE A 220 4.73 1.84 0.15
C ILE A 220 3.60 2.67 -0.49
N ILE A 221 3.85 3.95 -0.78
CA ILE A 221 2.84 4.89 -1.27
C ILE A 221 3.38 5.77 -2.40
N ALA A 222 2.56 5.96 -3.43
CA ALA A 222 2.70 7.01 -4.44
C ALA A 222 1.58 8.04 -4.26
N TYR A 223 1.95 9.32 -4.12
CA TYR A 223 1.01 10.43 -3.95
C TYR A 223 0.82 11.19 -5.25
N ASN A 224 -0.41 11.63 -5.50
CA ASN A 224 -0.63 12.81 -6.32
C ASN A 224 -0.16 14.04 -5.53
N LYS A 225 0.63 14.92 -6.14
CA LYS A 225 1.17 16.12 -5.50
C LYS A 225 0.09 16.96 -4.79
N ASP A 226 -1.04 17.19 -5.45
CA ASP A 226 -2.15 17.96 -4.91
C ASP A 226 -2.81 17.31 -3.69
N ARG A 227 -2.66 15.98 -3.50
CA ARG A 227 -3.16 15.31 -2.30
C ARG A 227 -2.46 15.81 -1.04
N ILE A 228 -1.15 16.05 -1.13
CA ILE A 228 -0.33 16.52 -0.03
C ILE A 228 -0.43 18.04 0.10
N GLU A 229 -0.29 18.77 -1.01
CA GLU A 229 -0.12 20.23 -0.96
C GLU A 229 -1.43 21.00 -0.84
N LYS A 230 -2.52 20.49 -1.45
CA LYS A 230 -3.78 21.24 -1.56
C LYS A 230 -4.92 20.60 -0.78
N ASN A 231 -4.98 19.27 -0.76
CA ASN A 231 -6.13 18.53 -0.25
C ASN A 231 -5.88 17.89 1.13
N ARG A 232 -4.67 18.00 1.68
CA ARG A 232 -4.38 17.56 3.05
C ARG A 232 -5.00 18.55 4.04
N SER A 233 -5.40 18.07 5.22
CA SER A 233 -5.89 18.93 6.29
C SER A 233 -4.87 20.01 6.62
N ASN A 234 -5.33 21.25 6.72
CA ASN A 234 -4.52 22.40 7.14
C ASN A 234 -4.32 22.45 8.66
N LYS A 235 -4.92 21.53 9.41
CA LYS A 235 -4.69 21.42 10.85
C LYS A 235 -3.27 20.96 11.10
N LEU A 236 -2.60 21.61 12.04
CA LEU A 236 -1.28 21.20 12.49
C LEU A 236 -1.39 19.81 13.17
N PRO A 237 -0.60 18.81 12.76
CA PRO A 237 -0.53 17.52 13.45
C PRO A 237 -0.09 17.70 14.90
N GLU A 238 -0.77 17.00 15.78
CA GLU A 238 -0.52 16.96 17.22
C GLU A 238 -0.07 15.55 17.59
N ILE A 239 1.25 15.39 17.73
CA ILE A 239 1.88 14.08 17.92
C ILE A 239 2.59 13.98 19.26
N ILE A 240 2.75 12.75 19.74
CA ILE A 240 3.57 12.47 20.94
C ILE A 240 5.05 12.28 20.57
N PRO A 241 5.99 12.46 21.50
CA PRO A 241 7.42 12.36 21.18
C PRO A 241 7.83 11.03 20.53
N SER A 242 7.25 9.90 20.94
CA SER A 242 7.56 8.60 20.33
C SER A 242 7.19 8.48 18.86
N VAL A 243 6.36 9.39 18.31
CA VAL A 243 5.98 9.43 16.90
C VAL A 243 6.98 10.26 16.07
N MET A 244 7.84 11.06 16.69
CA MET A 244 8.70 12.02 16.00
C MET A 244 9.64 11.37 14.98
N GLY A 245 10.16 10.16 15.26
CA GLY A 245 11.04 9.43 14.33
C GLY A 245 10.35 9.16 12.99
N CYS A 246 9.19 8.48 13.02
CA CYS A 246 8.43 8.23 11.80
C CYS A 246 7.85 9.51 11.17
N TYR A 247 7.52 10.54 11.95
CA TYR A 247 7.12 11.85 11.41
C TYR A 247 8.25 12.49 10.60
N SER A 248 9.47 12.50 11.15
CA SER A 248 10.63 13.15 10.55
C SER A 248 10.99 12.56 9.20
N PHE A 249 10.87 11.24 9.06
CA PHE A 249 11.00 10.58 7.76
C PHE A 249 10.00 11.13 6.73
N SER A 250 8.72 11.20 7.08
CA SER A 250 7.68 11.72 6.18
C SER A 250 7.82 13.23 5.94
N LYS A 251 8.30 13.98 6.94
CA LYS A 251 8.60 15.41 6.84
C LYS A 251 9.63 15.69 5.76
N ILE A 252 10.76 14.97 5.79
CA ILE A 252 11.84 15.11 4.80
C ILE A 252 11.33 14.73 3.41
N ASN A 253 10.61 13.61 3.30
CA ASN A 253 10.15 13.11 2.02
C ASN A 253 9.07 14.00 1.39
N TYR A 254 8.16 14.57 2.17
CA TYR A 254 6.99 15.28 1.64
C TYR A 254 6.96 16.77 1.98
N ASN A 255 8.05 17.31 2.53
CA ASN A 255 8.16 18.71 2.96
C ASN A 255 7.01 19.13 3.90
N LEU A 256 6.72 18.28 4.89
CA LEU A 256 5.69 18.59 5.88
C LEU A 256 6.17 19.67 6.84
N GLU A 257 5.21 20.34 7.48
CA GLU A 257 5.46 21.34 8.50
C GLU A 257 6.11 20.76 9.77
N THR A 258 6.38 21.59 10.78
CA THR A 258 6.82 21.09 12.10
C THR A 258 5.59 20.78 12.93
N PRO A 259 5.43 19.57 13.49
CA PRO A 259 4.23 19.21 14.22
C PRO A 259 4.24 19.85 15.61
N ARG A 260 3.08 19.91 16.25
CA ARG A 260 3.00 20.22 17.68
C ARG A 260 3.25 18.95 18.48
N LEU A 261 4.27 18.98 19.35
CA LEU A 261 4.51 17.91 20.31
C LEU A 261 3.61 18.10 21.53
N LEU A 262 2.82 17.08 21.86
CA LEU A 262 1.93 17.08 23.02
C LEU A 262 2.03 15.77 23.80
N GLU A 263 2.23 15.90 25.10
CA GLU A 263 2.08 14.83 26.07
C GLU A 263 0.86 15.10 26.96
N HIS A 264 0.18 14.03 27.38
CA HIS A 264 -0.92 14.09 28.31
C HIS A 264 -0.69 13.02 29.37
N ASP A 265 -1.12 13.33 30.59
CA ASP A 265 -1.17 12.31 31.61
C ASP A 265 -2.27 11.30 31.28
N THR A 266 -1.85 10.05 31.13
CA THR A 266 -2.76 8.92 30.94
C THR A 266 -3.07 8.25 32.28
N ILE A 267 -3.32 9.05 33.32
CA ILE A 267 -3.73 8.52 34.63
C ILE A 267 -5.20 8.14 34.52
N PHE A 268 -5.49 6.84 34.67
CA PHE A 268 -6.84 6.32 34.62
C PHE A 268 -7.32 5.98 36.02
N ASP A 269 -8.53 6.43 36.35
CA ASP A 269 -9.26 6.00 37.55
C ASP A 269 -9.44 4.48 37.55
N LYS A 270 -8.83 3.80 38.53
CA LYS A 270 -8.83 2.33 38.63
C LYS A 270 -10.24 1.77 38.80
N GLU A 271 -11.09 2.40 39.62
CA GLU A 271 -12.46 1.93 39.87
C GLU A 271 -13.31 2.05 38.61
N LYS A 272 -13.18 3.18 37.91
CA LYS A 272 -13.85 3.40 36.63
C LYS A 272 -13.43 2.37 35.59
N ILE A 273 -12.13 2.07 35.49
CA ILE A 273 -11.61 1.04 34.58
C ILE A 273 -12.16 -0.34 34.92
N LEU A 274 -12.15 -0.74 36.20
CA LEU A 274 -12.70 -2.03 36.65
C LEU A 274 -14.20 -2.14 36.33
N LYS A 275 -14.97 -1.06 36.53
CA LYS A 275 -16.39 -1.01 36.18
C LYS A 275 -16.60 -1.19 34.68
N LEU A 276 -15.85 -0.45 33.85
CA LEU A 276 -15.94 -0.57 32.38
C LEU A 276 -15.53 -1.96 31.89
N GLN A 277 -14.49 -2.57 32.47
CA GLN A 277 -14.06 -3.93 32.11
C GLN A 277 -15.16 -4.98 32.34
N LYS A 278 -15.97 -4.84 33.39
CA LYS A 278 -17.11 -5.73 33.66
C LYS A 278 -18.27 -5.55 32.66
N GLN A 279 -18.33 -4.41 31.96
CA GLN A 279 -19.43 -4.05 31.06
C GLN A 279 -19.10 -4.29 29.58
N ILE A 280 -17.86 -4.65 29.25
CA ILE A 280 -17.47 -4.82 27.85
C ILE A 280 -18.19 -6.01 27.20
N LYS A 281 -18.74 -5.77 26.02
CA LYS A 281 -19.31 -6.81 25.16
C LYS A 281 -18.36 -7.14 24.03
N ILE A 282 -18.22 -8.43 23.74
CA ILE A 282 -17.38 -8.95 22.66
C ILE A 282 -18.30 -9.68 21.68
N HIS A 283 -18.49 -9.10 20.50
CA HIS A 283 -19.22 -9.73 19.41
C HIS A 283 -18.23 -10.31 18.40
N LYS A 284 -18.50 -11.53 17.94
CA LYS A 284 -17.70 -12.28 16.96
C LYS A 284 -18.58 -12.62 15.76
N LYS A 285 -18.09 -12.40 14.55
CA LYS A 285 -18.72 -12.84 13.30
C LYS A 285 -17.69 -13.44 12.36
N GLU A 286 -17.85 -14.71 12.03
CA GLU A 286 -17.05 -15.35 10.98
C GLU A 286 -17.47 -14.86 9.60
N LYS A 287 -16.51 -14.80 8.69
CA LYS A 287 -16.65 -14.41 7.29
C LYS A 287 -15.99 -15.48 6.41
N ASN A 288 -16.18 -15.35 5.10
CA ASN A 288 -15.51 -16.18 4.09
C ASN A 288 -13.99 -16.28 4.36
N TYR A 289 -13.40 -17.40 4.01
CA TYR A 289 -11.97 -17.70 4.21
C TYR A 289 -11.51 -17.67 5.68
N HIS A 290 -12.43 -17.93 6.62
CA HIS A 290 -12.18 -17.99 8.07
C HIS A 290 -11.67 -16.70 8.70
N TYR A 291 -11.89 -15.54 8.05
CA TYR A 291 -11.69 -14.25 8.70
C TYR A 291 -12.72 -14.09 9.82
N ILE A 292 -12.28 -13.59 10.97
CA ILE A 292 -13.15 -13.40 12.13
C ILE A 292 -13.20 -11.91 12.47
N LYS A 293 -14.36 -11.28 12.27
CA LYS A 293 -14.57 -9.90 12.70
C LYS A 293 -14.94 -9.88 14.19
N TYR A 294 -14.15 -9.17 14.98
CA TYR A 294 -14.47 -8.83 16.36
C TYR A 294 -15.00 -7.41 16.45
N LYS A 295 -15.96 -7.19 17.35
CA LYS A 295 -16.45 -5.88 17.76
C LYS A 295 -16.55 -5.84 19.28
N LEU A 296 -15.78 -4.95 19.89
CA LEU A 296 -15.87 -4.59 21.29
C LEU A 296 -16.80 -3.38 21.44
N SER A 297 -17.69 -3.38 22.41
CA SER A 297 -18.61 -2.27 22.67
C SER A 297 -19.08 -2.22 24.13
N PHE A 298 -19.73 -1.12 24.50
CA PHE A 298 -20.46 -0.96 25.77
C PHE A 298 -21.94 -0.73 25.47
N ASP A 299 -22.84 -1.11 26.37
CA ASP A 299 -24.28 -0.76 26.24
C ASP A 299 -24.54 0.70 26.61
N THR A 300 -23.69 1.25 27.47
CA THR A 300 -23.83 2.59 28.05
C THR A 300 -23.33 3.70 27.14
N SER A 301 -22.70 3.38 26.00
CA SER A 301 -22.23 4.37 25.04
C SER A 301 -22.18 3.81 23.62
N ALA A 302 -22.19 4.71 22.63
CA ALA A 302 -22.03 4.35 21.21
C ALA A 302 -20.57 4.01 20.82
N SER A 303 -19.71 3.75 21.80
CA SER A 303 -18.30 3.48 21.60
C SER A 303 -18.08 2.05 21.14
N TYR A 304 -17.12 1.88 20.23
CA TYR A 304 -16.76 0.57 19.70
C TYR A 304 -15.29 0.50 19.31
N PHE A 305 -14.78 -0.73 19.28
CA PHE A 305 -13.49 -1.08 18.70
C PHE A 305 -13.62 -2.38 17.90
N GLU A 306 -13.45 -2.29 16.58
CA GLU A 306 -13.57 -3.40 15.64
C GLU A 306 -12.21 -3.75 15.05
N PHE A 307 -11.99 -5.03 14.77
CA PHE A 307 -10.80 -5.55 14.10
C PHE A 307 -11.10 -6.90 13.43
N ILE A 308 -10.23 -7.31 12.52
CA ILE A 308 -10.30 -8.63 11.87
C ILE A 308 -9.15 -9.47 12.39
N TYR A 309 -9.49 -10.67 12.86
CA TYR A 309 -8.54 -11.74 13.14
C TYR A 309 -8.43 -12.65 11.92
N THR A 310 -7.19 -12.88 11.47
CA THR A 310 -6.88 -13.84 10.42
C THR A 310 -6.14 -15.03 11.04
N PRO A 311 -6.83 -16.17 11.29
CA PRO A 311 -6.20 -17.32 11.96
C PRO A 311 -4.97 -17.86 11.23
N ARG A 312 -4.98 -17.87 9.89
CA ARG A 312 -3.89 -18.42 9.07
C ARG A 312 -2.54 -17.73 9.30
N VAL A 313 -2.54 -16.40 9.43
CA VAL A 313 -1.31 -15.63 9.68
C VAL A 313 -1.18 -15.17 11.12
N HIS A 314 -2.16 -15.47 11.98
CA HIS A 314 -2.20 -15.11 13.39
C HIS A 314 -2.04 -13.60 13.63
N ASN A 315 -2.82 -12.79 12.92
CA ASN A 315 -2.74 -11.33 13.01
C ASN A 315 -4.10 -10.66 13.33
N PHE A 316 -4.04 -9.46 13.92
CA PHE A 316 -5.18 -8.53 13.99
C PHE A 316 -4.93 -7.31 13.13
N GLU A 317 -5.82 -7.04 12.18
CA GLU A 317 -5.70 -5.93 11.22
C GLU A 317 -7.04 -5.20 11.01
N LYS A 318 -7.02 -4.20 10.14
CA LYS A 318 -8.22 -3.46 9.69
C LYS A 318 -9.02 -2.85 10.85
N THR A 319 -8.32 -2.36 11.87
CA THR A 319 -8.96 -1.78 13.06
C THR A 319 -9.80 -0.56 12.71
N LYS A 320 -10.96 -0.43 13.35
CA LYS A 320 -11.80 0.78 13.30
C LYS A 320 -12.37 1.03 14.68
N TYR A 321 -12.34 2.26 15.15
CA TYR A 321 -12.86 2.54 16.48
C TYR A 321 -13.45 3.94 16.59
N LYS A 322 -14.37 4.07 17.54
CA LYS A 322 -14.95 5.33 18.01
C LYS A 322 -15.07 5.21 19.52
N VAL A 323 -14.61 6.22 20.25
CA VAL A 323 -14.62 6.23 21.71
C VAL A 323 -15.14 7.58 22.19
N ARG A 324 -15.91 7.57 23.28
CA ARG A 324 -16.42 8.79 23.92
C ARG A 324 -15.37 9.41 24.81
N ASN A 325 -14.56 8.58 25.46
CA ASN A 325 -13.55 9.04 26.41
C ASN A 325 -12.31 8.14 26.44
N PRO A 326 -11.20 8.67 26.97
CA PRO A 326 -9.97 7.95 27.28
C PRO A 326 -10.09 6.55 27.90
N SER A 327 -10.90 6.43 28.96
CA SER A 327 -11.02 5.21 29.76
C SER A 327 -11.60 4.06 28.94
N GLU A 328 -12.59 4.35 28.10
CA GLU A 328 -13.17 3.37 27.17
C GLU A 328 -12.15 2.85 26.17
N LEU A 329 -11.32 3.73 25.58
CA LEU A 329 -10.25 3.32 24.65
C LEU A 329 -9.25 2.39 25.35
N PHE A 330 -8.83 2.75 26.56
CA PHE A 330 -7.90 1.92 27.34
C PHE A 330 -8.47 0.53 27.61
N VAL A 331 -9.75 0.42 28.01
CA VAL A 331 -10.41 -0.87 28.24
C VAL A 331 -10.53 -1.70 26.97
N PHE A 332 -10.88 -1.07 25.83
CA PHE A 332 -10.89 -1.76 24.54
C PHE A 332 -9.49 -2.28 24.18
N LEU A 333 -8.44 -1.49 24.34
CA LEU A 333 -7.07 -1.89 24.00
C LEU A 333 -6.52 -2.97 24.94
N LYS A 334 -6.81 -2.91 26.25
CA LYS A 334 -6.51 -4.01 27.19
C LYS A 334 -7.18 -5.31 26.75
N THR A 335 -8.45 -5.24 26.35
CA THR A 335 -9.21 -6.41 25.89
C THR A 335 -8.69 -6.93 24.55
N PHE A 336 -8.36 -6.04 23.62
CA PHE A 336 -7.75 -6.34 22.34
C PHE A 336 -6.44 -7.13 22.50
N LEU A 337 -5.50 -6.67 23.34
CA LEU A 337 -4.27 -7.41 23.60
C LEU A 337 -4.48 -8.69 24.41
N SER A 338 -5.46 -8.72 25.32
CA SER A 338 -5.83 -9.96 26.01
C SER A 338 -6.32 -11.02 25.03
N LEU A 339 -7.19 -10.64 24.08
CA LEU A 339 -7.65 -11.51 23.01
C LEU A 339 -6.50 -11.94 22.11
N ALA A 340 -5.57 -11.02 21.78
CA ALA A 340 -4.38 -11.35 20.99
C ALA A 340 -3.57 -12.46 21.66
N ASN A 341 -3.36 -12.37 22.98
CA ASN A 341 -2.67 -13.43 23.73
C ASN A 341 -3.45 -14.73 23.77
N LYS A 342 -4.77 -14.69 24.05
CA LYS A 342 -5.63 -15.89 24.07
C LYS A 342 -5.69 -16.62 22.73
N LEU A 343 -5.65 -15.88 21.63
CA LEU A 343 -5.71 -16.43 20.26
C LEU A 343 -4.32 -16.67 19.65
N ASN A 344 -3.26 -16.57 20.46
CA ASN A 344 -1.86 -16.72 20.02
C ASN A 344 -1.49 -15.85 18.80
N VAL A 345 -2.02 -14.63 18.78
CA VAL A 345 -1.72 -13.62 17.77
C VAL A 345 -0.28 -13.14 17.91
N ARG A 346 0.38 -12.99 16.77
CA ARG A 346 1.79 -12.59 16.66
C ARG A 346 1.97 -11.16 16.21
N TYR A 347 0.94 -10.55 15.62
CA TYR A 347 0.98 -9.21 15.08
C TYR A 347 -0.37 -8.52 15.26
N VAL A 348 -0.37 -7.27 15.68
CA VAL A 348 -1.56 -6.42 15.71
C VAL A 348 -1.21 -5.04 15.18
N GLU A 349 -2.13 -4.41 14.44
CA GLU A 349 -1.96 -3.03 13.97
C GLU A 349 -3.19 -2.17 14.21
N ALA A 350 -2.96 -0.87 14.32
CA ALA A 350 -4.01 0.13 14.33
C ALA A 350 -3.55 1.45 13.73
N TYR A 351 -4.45 2.09 12.97
CA TYR A 351 -4.23 3.43 12.43
C TYR A 351 -4.84 4.45 13.40
N VAL A 352 -4.00 5.33 13.95
CA VAL A 352 -4.37 6.36 14.94
C VAL A 352 -4.28 7.73 14.28
N SER A 353 -5.25 8.61 14.53
CA SER A 353 -5.22 9.97 13.96
C SER A 353 -4.04 10.77 14.50
N ALA A 354 -3.34 11.48 13.62
CA ALA A 354 -2.28 12.41 13.98
C ALA A 354 -2.78 13.70 14.66
N TYR A 355 -4.10 13.85 14.87
CA TYR A 355 -4.73 14.99 15.55
C TYR A 355 -5.38 14.59 16.88
N LYS A 356 -5.00 13.41 17.41
CA LYS A 356 -5.51 12.87 18.68
C LYS A 356 -4.35 12.37 19.54
N PRO A 357 -3.48 13.28 20.05
CA PRO A 357 -2.31 12.91 20.84
C PRO A 357 -2.66 12.03 22.04
N PHE A 358 -3.80 12.28 22.69
CA PHE A 358 -4.28 11.43 23.77
C PHE A 358 -4.46 9.97 23.33
N HIS A 359 -5.07 9.72 22.16
CA HIS A 359 -5.23 8.36 21.65
C HIS A 359 -3.86 7.71 21.42
N GLN A 360 -2.94 8.43 20.78
CA GLN A 360 -1.58 7.96 20.51
C GLN A 360 -0.88 7.50 21.79
N GLN A 361 -1.08 8.22 22.91
CA GLN A 361 -0.50 7.85 24.21
C GLN A 361 -1.14 6.61 24.81
N VAL A 362 -2.46 6.42 24.69
CA VAL A 362 -3.09 5.18 25.16
C VAL A 362 -2.55 3.97 24.39
N PHE A 363 -2.38 4.11 23.07
CA PHE A 363 -1.75 3.08 22.23
C PHE A 363 -0.29 2.81 22.62
N SER A 364 0.51 3.85 22.85
CA SER A 364 1.89 3.71 23.34
C SER A 364 1.95 3.03 24.71
N LYS A 365 1.13 3.48 25.67
CA LYS A 365 1.05 2.97 27.03
C LYS A 365 0.62 1.50 27.11
N ILE A 366 -0.16 1.01 26.16
CA ILE A 366 -0.55 -0.40 26.11
C ILE A 366 0.53 -1.29 25.46
N GLY A 367 1.60 -0.69 24.92
CA GLY A 367 2.74 -1.40 24.35
C GLY A 367 2.73 -1.49 22.82
N LEU A 368 1.88 -0.74 22.11
CA LEU A 368 2.01 -0.60 20.66
C LEU A 368 3.01 0.52 20.33
N THR A 369 3.86 0.29 19.33
CA THR A 369 4.88 1.25 18.90
C THR A 369 4.44 1.93 17.60
N PRO A 370 4.65 3.25 17.43
CA PRO A 370 4.45 3.88 16.14
C PRO A 370 5.52 3.39 15.14
N ARG A 371 5.09 2.93 13.95
CA ARG A 371 5.94 2.38 12.89
C ARG A 371 5.68 3.01 11.53
N GLY A 372 5.11 4.21 11.50
CA GLY A 372 4.90 4.96 10.27
C GLY A 372 4.01 6.17 10.47
N TYR A 373 4.38 7.29 9.85
CA TYR A 373 3.55 8.48 9.76
C TYR A 373 3.07 8.65 8.32
N ILE A 374 1.77 8.59 8.09
CA ILE A 374 1.16 8.51 6.77
C ILE A 374 0.36 9.79 6.51
N PRO A 375 0.94 10.79 5.83
CA PRO A 375 0.25 12.03 5.55
C PRO A 375 -0.89 11.80 4.54
N ALA A 376 -1.93 12.63 4.65
CA ALA A 376 -3.10 12.62 3.78
C ALA A 376 -3.70 11.20 3.57
N TRP A 377 -3.69 10.39 4.63
CA TRP A 377 -4.13 9.00 4.54
C TRP A 377 -5.63 8.91 4.32
N LYS A 378 -6.47 9.44 5.20
CA LYS A 378 -7.92 9.16 5.16
C LYS A 378 -8.74 10.37 4.72
N LEU A 379 -9.75 10.18 3.87
CA LEU A 379 -10.64 11.28 3.50
C LEU A 379 -11.60 11.59 4.66
N ASN A 380 -11.62 12.84 5.09
CA ASN A 380 -12.69 13.37 5.92
C ASN A 380 -13.82 13.82 4.99
N HIS A 381 -14.92 13.07 4.96
CA HIS A 381 -16.06 13.32 4.08
C HIS A 381 -16.83 14.62 4.41
N TYR A 382 -16.64 15.20 5.59
CA TYR A 382 -17.28 16.47 5.97
C TYR A 382 -16.52 17.68 5.45
N THR A 383 -15.18 17.64 5.50
CA THR A 383 -14.33 18.74 5.02
C THR A 383 -13.81 18.53 3.60
N ASN A 384 -13.97 17.32 3.05
CA ASN A 384 -13.37 16.86 1.79
C ASN A 384 -11.83 17.04 1.76
N LEU A 385 -11.19 17.02 2.93
CA LEU A 385 -9.73 17.06 3.11
C LEU A 385 -9.22 15.73 3.63
N PHE A 386 -7.95 15.42 3.36
CA PHE A 386 -7.31 14.20 3.81
C PHE A 386 -6.59 14.41 5.14
N GLU A 387 -6.84 13.51 6.08
CA GLU A 387 -6.26 13.52 7.42
C GLU A 387 -5.05 12.58 7.51
N ASP A 388 -4.08 13.01 8.31
CA ASP A 388 -2.87 12.26 8.61
C ASP A 388 -3.12 11.17 9.67
N TYR A 389 -2.45 10.04 9.51
CA TYR A 389 -2.57 8.88 10.39
C TYR A 389 -1.21 8.30 10.73
N ILE A 390 -1.12 7.72 11.92
CA ILE A 390 0.05 7.04 12.44
C ILE A 390 -0.28 5.56 12.52
N LEU A 391 0.58 4.73 11.96
CA LEU A 391 0.50 3.28 12.14
C LEU A 391 1.12 2.93 13.49
N PHE A 392 0.32 2.36 14.38
CA PHE A 392 0.78 1.70 15.59
C PHE A 392 0.70 0.20 15.40
N ASN A 393 1.73 -0.55 15.80
CA ASN A 393 1.67 -2.00 15.82
C ASN A 393 2.38 -2.60 17.02
N TRP A 394 2.11 -3.87 17.25
CA TRP A 394 2.83 -4.72 18.18
C TRP A 394 3.05 -6.08 17.54
N TYR A 395 4.18 -6.71 17.85
CA TYR A 395 4.53 -8.01 17.30
C TYR A 395 5.28 -8.87 18.31
N LYS A 396 5.26 -10.18 18.09
CA LYS A 396 6.08 -11.17 18.79
C LYS A 396 7.19 -11.69 17.87
N ARG A 397 8.16 -12.35 18.50
CA ARG A 397 9.31 -13.04 17.89
C ARG A 397 10.37 -12.08 17.35
N LYS A 398 11.57 -12.62 17.12
CA LYS A 398 12.66 -11.89 16.48
C LYS A 398 12.28 -11.56 15.04
N ILE A 399 12.84 -10.48 14.53
CA ILE A 399 12.73 -10.10 13.12
C ILE A 399 13.69 -10.97 12.31
N ASN A 400 13.18 -11.59 11.25
CA ASN A 400 14.00 -12.35 10.31
C ASN A 400 14.88 -11.41 9.47
N GLU A 401 15.91 -11.97 8.84
CA GLU A 401 16.77 -11.21 7.92
C GLU A 401 15.93 -10.53 6.82
N MET A 402 16.20 -9.25 6.58
CA MET A 402 15.50 -8.44 5.59
C MET A 402 16.46 -8.06 4.46
N LYS A 403 15.95 -8.06 3.23
CA LYS A 403 16.64 -7.61 2.02
C LYS A 403 16.01 -6.29 1.59
N LEU A 404 16.51 -5.21 2.16
CA LEU A 404 15.93 -3.88 2.01
C LEU A 404 16.60 -3.09 0.90
N THR A 405 15.84 -2.21 0.28
CA THR A 405 16.43 -1.09 -0.49
C THR A 405 16.96 -0.03 0.47
N GLN A 406 17.95 0.76 0.04
CA GLN A 406 18.53 1.84 0.84
C GLN A 406 17.48 2.79 1.45
N GLU A 407 16.44 3.15 0.68
CA GLU A 407 15.37 4.03 1.17
C GLU A 407 14.54 3.36 2.28
N SER A 408 14.38 2.04 2.22
CA SER A 408 13.68 1.26 3.26
C SER A 408 14.54 1.06 4.50
N GLU A 409 15.87 0.95 4.35
CA GLU A 409 16.80 0.95 5.49
C GLU A 409 16.73 2.28 6.25
N ILE A 410 16.78 3.40 5.52
CA ILE A 410 16.64 4.74 6.09
C ILE A 410 15.31 4.85 6.87
N LEU A 411 14.19 4.39 6.30
CA LEU A 411 12.91 4.38 7.03
C LEU A 411 13.03 3.64 8.36
N LEU A 412 13.67 2.47 8.39
CA LEU A 412 13.83 1.69 9.62
C LEU A 412 14.71 2.39 10.65
N ASP A 413 15.74 3.12 10.23
CA ASP A 413 16.59 3.89 11.13
C ASP A 413 15.78 4.97 11.84
N PHE A 414 14.92 5.69 11.11
CA PHE A 414 13.99 6.67 11.70
C PHE A 414 12.93 6.06 12.62
N ILE A 415 12.54 4.81 12.39
CA ILE A 415 11.51 4.12 13.19
C ILE A 415 12.09 3.45 14.45
N LYS A 416 13.39 3.13 14.44
CA LYS A 416 14.09 2.46 15.54
C LYS A 416 14.79 3.43 16.48
N ALA A 417 15.16 4.61 16.00
CA ALA A 417 15.57 5.75 16.82
C ALA A 417 14.42 6.25 17.69
#